data_AF-A0A0A6YW56-F1
#
_entry.id   AF-A0A0A6YW56-F1
#
_cell.length_a   1.000
_cell.length_b   1.000
_cell.length_c   1.000
_cell.angle_alpha   90.00
_cell.angle_beta   90.00
_cell.angle_gamma   90.00
#
_symmetry.space_group_name_H-M   'P 1'
#
loop_
_entity.id
_entity.type
_entity.pdbx_description
1 polymer ?
#
loop_
_entity_poly.entity_id
_entity_poly.type
_entity_poly.pdbx_seq_one_letter_code
_entity_poly.pdbx_strand_id
1 'polypeptide(L)'
;MGRAEAAAMIPGLALLWVAGLGDTAPNLPRLRLSFQELQARHGVRTFRLERTCCYEALLVDEERGRLFVGAENHVASLSLDNISKRAKKLAWPAPVEWREECNWAGKDIGTECMNFVKLLHTYNHTHLLACGTGAFHPTCAFVEVGHRLEEPMLQLDRRKLEDGKGKTPYDP
;
A
#
# COMPACT_ATOMS: atom_id res chain seq x y z
N MET A 1 -55.26 26.50 54.39
CA MET A 1 -54.47 26.59 53.14
C MET A 1 -53.18 27.31 53.48
N GLY A 2 -51.99 26.70 53.52
CA GLY A 2 -51.47 25.64 52.65
C GLY A 2 -50.42 26.26 51.72
N ARG A 3 -49.19 26.43 52.22
CA ARG A 3 -47.98 26.59 51.38
C ARG A 3 -46.98 25.56 51.88
N ALA A 4 -46.85 24.49 51.08
CA ALA A 4 -45.90 23.41 51.28
C ALA A 4 -44.51 23.85 50.81
N GLU A 5 -43.51 23.40 51.55
CA GLU A 5 -42.10 23.72 51.39
C GLU A 5 -41.52 23.12 50.11
N ALA A 6 -40.72 23.95 49.42
CA ALA A 6 -39.83 23.52 48.37
C ALA A 6 -38.53 23.03 49.02
N ALA A 7 -38.38 21.73 49.20
CA ALA A 7 -37.09 21.13 49.47
C ALA A 7 -37.07 19.68 48.98
N ALA A 8 -35.91 19.26 48.48
CA ALA A 8 -35.55 17.88 48.15
C ALA A 8 -36.00 17.32 46.79
N MET A 9 -35.58 17.97 45.69
CA MET A 9 -35.50 17.33 44.35
C MET A 9 -34.12 17.56 43.69
N ILE A 10 -33.05 17.60 44.49
CA ILE A 10 -31.68 17.83 43.99
C ILE A 10 -30.69 16.66 44.27
N PRO A 11 -30.82 15.80 45.31
CA PRO A 11 -29.78 14.80 45.55
C PRO A 11 -29.86 13.57 44.62
N GLY A 12 -30.99 13.31 43.96
CA GLY A 12 -31.17 12.13 43.11
C GLY A 12 -30.48 12.21 41.74
N LEU A 13 -30.37 13.40 41.15
CA LEU A 13 -29.73 13.59 39.84
C LEU A 13 -28.20 13.56 39.91
N ALA A 14 -27.59 13.88 41.05
CA ALA A 14 -26.14 13.82 41.22
C ALA A 14 -25.61 12.37 41.26
N LEU A 15 -26.39 11.42 41.79
CA LEU A 15 -26.00 10.00 41.86
C LEU A 15 -26.03 9.30 40.48
N LEU A 16 -26.87 9.76 39.56
CA LEU A 16 -26.91 9.25 38.18
C LEU A 16 -25.75 9.75 37.31
N TRP A 17 -25.09 10.85 37.68
CA TRP A 17 -23.88 11.31 36.99
C TRP A 17 -22.64 10.49 37.35
N VAL A 18 -22.59 9.90 38.55
CA VAL A 18 -21.42 9.11 39.00
C VAL A 18 -21.44 7.69 38.42
N ALA A 19 -22.62 7.12 38.15
CA ALA A 19 -22.75 5.78 37.56
C ALA A 19 -22.51 5.75 36.02
N GLY A 20 -22.49 6.91 35.36
CA GLY A 20 -22.31 7.03 33.91
C GLY A 20 -20.86 7.19 33.46
N LEU A 21 -19.93 7.54 34.37
CA LEU A 21 -18.50 7.48 34.08
C LEU A 21 -18.02 6.06 34.33
N GLY A 22 -18.39 5.15 33.42
CA GLY A 22 -17.58 3.96 33.20
C GLY A 22 -16.16 4.45 32.89
N ASP A 23 -15.24 4.21 33.83
CA ASP A 23 -13.84 4.53 33.68
C ASP A 23 -13.34 3.74 32.47
N THR A 24 -13.24 4.40 31.30
CA THR A 24 -12.66 3.79 30.11
C THR A 24 -11.18 3.67 30.38
N ALA A 25 -10.78 2.57 31.02
CA ALA A 25 -9.38 2.26 31.25
C ALA A 25 -8.64 2.44 29.92
N PRO A 26 -7.57 3.26 29.88
CA PRO A 26 -6.86 3.49 28.64
C PRO A 26 -6.33 2.15 28.13
N ASN A 27 -6.79 1.73 26.95
CA ASN A 27 -6.34 0.51 26.28
C ASN A 27 -4.87 0.68 25.84
N LEU A 28 -3.95 0.51 26.79
CA LEU A 28 -2.52 0.59 26.55
C LEU A 28 -2.03 -0.75 25.95
N PRO A 29 -1.20 -0.71 24.90
CA PRO A 29 -0.64 -1.92 24.32
C PRO A 29 0.24 -2.63 25.36
N ARG A 30 0.05 -3.95 25.51
CA ARG A 30 0.83 -4.77 26.47
C ARG A 30 2.34 -4.71 26.23
N LEU A 31 2.75 -4.53 24.97
CA LEU A 31 4.13 -4.37 24.56
C LEU A 31 4.21 -3.25 23.53
N ARG A 32 5.05 -2.25 23.79
CA ARG A 32 5.36 -1.16 22.87
C ARG A 32 6.84 -1.22 22.54
N LEU A 33 7.15 -1.45 21.26
CA LEU A 33 8.51 -1.44 20.75
C LEU A 33 8.66 -0.31 19.73
N SER A 34 9.72 0.46 19.88
CA SER A 34 10.16 1.43 18.88
C SER A 34 10.80 0.70 17.68
N PHE A 35 10.90 1.42 16.56
CA PHE A 35 11.57 0.89 15.36
C PHE A 35 13.05 0.53 15.63
N GLN A 36 13.75 1.32 16.45
CA GLN A 36 15.13 1.06 16.84
C GLN A 36 15.25 -0.25 17.64
N GLU A 37 14.33 -0.50 18.57
CA GLU A 37 14.29 -1.75 19.34
C GLU A 37 13.98 -2.97 18.47
N LEU A 38 13.05 -2.83 17.51
CA LEU A 38 12.74 -3.89 16.55
C LEU A 38 13.96 -4.23 15.67
N GLN A 39 14.70 -3.23 15.22
CA GLN A 39 15.92 -3.44 14.44
C GLN A 39 17.02 -4.13 15.27
N ALA A 40 17.27 -3.65 16.49
CA ALA A 40 18.28 -4.21 17.38
C ALA A 40 18.03 -5.68 17.72
N ARG A 41 16.76 -6.08 17.81
CA ARG A 41 16.34 -7.47 18.08
C ARG A 41 16.18 -8.33 16.82
N HIS A 42 16.53 -7.81 15.65
CA HIS A 42 16.27 -8.45 14.35
C HIS A 42 14.80 -8.82 14.10
N GLY A 43 13.86 -8.13 14.76
CA GLY A 43 12.41 -8.35 14.65
C GLY A 43 11.77 -7.67 13.44
N VAL A 44 12.51 -6.86 12.69
CA VAL A 44 12.05 -6.21 11.46
C VAL A 44 13.10 -6.33 10.36
N ARG A 45 12.62 -6.52 9.12
CA ARG A 45 13.42 -6.43 7.90
C ARG A 45 12.88 -5.28 7.06
N THR A 46 13.77 -4.55 6.40
CA THR A 46 13.40 -3.38 5.61
C THR A 46 13.84 -3.57 4.16
N PHE A 47 13.00 -3.11 3.24
CA PHE A 47 13.31 -3.07 1.82
C PHE A 47 13.05 -1.65 1.32
N ARG A 48 13.94 -1.14 0.47
CA ARG A 48 13.79 0.16 -0.18
C ARG A 48 14.39 0.12 -1.58
N LEU A 49 13.64 0.63 -2.53
CA LEU A 49 14.08 0.93 -3.87
C LEU A 49 14.60 2.38 -3.93
N GLU A 50 15.56 2.64 -4.81
CA GLU A 50 16.11 3.98 -5.01
C GLU A 50 15.16 4.83 -5.84
N ARG A 51 15.02 6.12 -5.48
CA ARG A 51 14.28 7.12 -6.26
C ARG A 51 12.85 6.67 -6.63
N THR A 52 12.16 6.09 -5.67
CA THR A 52 10.75 5.69 -5.79
C THR A 52 10.08 5.82 -4.44
N CYS A 53 8.80 6.13 -4.46
CA CYS A 53 7.94 6.12 -3.29
C CYS A 53 6.83 5.07 -3.43
N CYS A 54 5.93 5.09 -2.44
CA CYS A 54 4.56 4.67 -2.66
C CYS A 54 4.40 3.17 -2.99
N TYR A 55 4.82 2.31 -2.06
CA TYR A 55 4.67 0.85 -2.14
C TYR A 55 3.23 0.43 -1.82
N GLU A 56 2.30 0.67 -2.74
CA GLU A 56 0.87 0.56 -2.47
C GLU A 56 0.27 -0.78 -2.89
N ALA A 57 0.72 -1.37 -4.00
CA ALA A 57 0.21 -2.65 -4.46
C ALA A 57 1.06 -3.79 -3.89
N LEU A 58 0.48 -4.64 -3.05
CA LEU A 58 1.14 -5.80 -2.46
C LEU A 58 0.39 -7.08 -2.85
N LEU A 59 1.13 -8.05 -3.39
CA LEU A 59 0.59 -9.36 -3.74
C LEU A 59 1.50 -10.45 -3.18
N VAL A 60 0.98 -11.23 -2.24
CA VAL A 60 1.66 -12.40 -1.68
C VAL A 60 1.39 -13.62 -2.57
N ASP A 61 2.46 -14.32 -2.95
CA ASP A 61 2.42 -15.60 -3.65
C ASP A 61 3.15 -16.64 -2.82
N GLU A 62 2.38 -17.40 -2.05
CA GLU A 62 2.90 -18.42 -1.13
C GLU A 62 3.51 -19.61 -1.90
N GLU A 63 2.94 -19.98 -3.05
CA GLU A 63 3.44 -21.08 -3.89
C GLU A 63 4.88 -20.82 -4.35
N ARG A 64 5.18 -19.57 -4.71
CA ARG A 64 6.53 -19.15 -5.14
C ARG A 64 7.41 -18.65 -4.00
N GLY A 65 6.88 -18.53 -2.78
CA GLY A 65 7.60 -17.93 -1.67
C GLY A 65 7.98 -16.46 -1.94
N ARG A 66 7.13 -15.72 -2.65
CA ARG A 66 7.40 -14.35 -3.11
C ARG A 66 6.37 -13.33 -2.64
N LEU A 67 6.83 -12.11 -2.39
CA LEU A 67 6.00 -10.92 -2.25
C LEU A 67 6.27 -10.00 -3.45
N PHE A 68 5.25 -9.78 -4.27
CA PHE A 68 5.29 -8.80 -5.35
C PHE A 68 4.84 -7.44 -4.83
N VAL A 69 5.56 -6.39 -5.22
CA VAL A 69 5.35 -5.03 -4.75
C VAL A 69 5.31 -4.09 -5.94
N GLY A 70 4.20 -3.39 -6.12
CA GLY A 70 4.06 -2.28 -7.05
C GLY A 70 4.39 -0.97 -6.35
N ALA A 71 5.19 -0.14 -7.00
CA ALA A 71 5.63 1.15 -6.51
C ALA A 71 5.68 2.16 -7.67
N GLU A 72 6.09 3.39 -7.36
CA GLU A 72 6.35 4.39 -8.39
C GLU A 72 7.43 3.90 -9.36
N ASN A 73 7.08 3.82 -10.64
CA ASN A 73 7.88 3.40 -11.78
C ASN A 73 8.47 1.99 -11.67
N HIS A 74 8.05 1.17 -10.69
CA HIS A 74 8.68 -0.10 -10.40
C HIS A 74 7.69 -1.19 -9.99
N VAL A 75 8.01 -2.41 -10.40
CA VAL A 75 7.50 -3.64 -9.79
C VAL A 75 8.70 -4.39 -9.21
N ALA A 76 8.57 -4.92 -8.00
CA ALA A 76 9.60 -5.72 -7.35
C ALA A 76 9.06 -7.10 -6.97
N SER A 77 9.94 -8.09 -6.97
CA SER A 77 9.67 -9.43 -6.43
C SER A 77 10.67 -9.71 -5.30
N LEU A 78 10.14 -9.85 -4.10
CA LEU A 78 10.87 -10.04 -2.85
C LEU A 78 10.71 -11.48 -2.37
N SER A 79 11.71 -12.03 -1.69
CA SER A 79 11.59 -13.34 -1.03
C SER A 79 10.81 -13.20 0.28
N LEU A 80 9.86 -14.10 0.53
CA LEU A 80 9.12 -14.14 1.80
C LEU A 80 10.02 -14.50 2.99
N ASP A 81 11.05 -15.31 2.79
CA ASP A 81 12.04 -15.64 3.83
C ASP A 81 12.81 -14.40 4.29
N ASN A 82 13.17 -13.53 3.34
CA ASN A 82 13.88 -12.29 3.63
C ASN A 82 13.72 -11.25 2.51
N ILE A 83 12.85 -10.28 2.74
CA ILE A 83 12.56 -9.20 1.78
C ILE A 83 13.77 -8.32 1.43
N SER A 84 14.80 -8.29 2.29
CA SER A 84 16.01 -7.51 2.07
C SER A 84 17.03 -8.22 1.16
N LYS A 85 16.80 -9.50 0.83
CA LYS A 85 17.72 -10.33 0.04
C LYS A 85 17.07 -10.77 -1.27
N ARG A 86 17.89 -10.97 -2.31
CA ARG A 86 17.50 -11.57 -3.61
C ARG A 86 16.29 -10.88 -4.29
N ALA A 87 16.11 -9.58 -4.05
CA ALA A 87 15.06 -8.80 -4.68
C ALA A 87 15.30 -8.67 -6.19
N LYS A 88 14.28 -8.99 -6.99
CA LYS A 88 14.26 -8.67 -8.42
C LYS A 88 13.46 -7.38 -8.61
N LYS A 89 13.93 -6.53 -9.52
CA LYS A 89 13.38 -5.20 -9.76
C LYS A 89 13.12 -5.05 -11.25
N LEU A 90 11.92 -4.57 -11.59
CA LEU A 90 11.49 -4.26 -12.93
C LEU A 90 11.17 -2.78 -12.98
N ALA A 91 11.95 -2.01 -13.74
CA ALA A 91 11.63 -0.62 -14.02
C ALA A 91 10.52 -0.57 -15.08
N TRP A 92 9.38 0.02 -14.70
CA TRP A 92 8.23 0.22 -15.56
C TRP A 92 7.75 1.69 -15.51
N PRO A 93 8.59 2.65 -15.96
CA PRO A 93 8.19 4.05 -16.05
C PRO A 93 7.26 4.29 -17.25
N ALA A 94 6.43 5.32 -17.15
CA ALA A 94 5.63 5.82 -18.27
C ALA A 94 6.56 6.25 -19.45
N PRO A 95 6.14 6.03 -20.71
CA PRO A 95 6.81 6.56 -21.90
C PRO A 95 6.99 8.09 -21.82
N VAL A 96 8.03 8.61 -22.48
CA VAL A 96 8.37 10.03 -22.41
C VAL A 96 7.23 10.88 -22.98
N GLU A 97 6.61 10.40 -24.05
CA GLU A 97 5.51 11.04 -24.75
C GLU A 97 4.31 11.27 -23.81
N TRP A 98 3.92 10.23 -23.04
CA TRP A 98 2.83 10.36 -22.06
C TRP A 98 3.18 11.26 -20.89
N ARG A 99 4.46 11.28 -20.47
CA ARG A 99 4.92 12.20 -19.42
C ARG A 99 4.88 13.66 -19.89
N GLU A 100 5.23 13.90 -21.14
CA GLU A 100 5.12 15.23 -21.75
C GLU A 100 3.66 15.65 -21.88
N GLU A 101 2.77 14.77 -22.36
CA GLU A 101 1.32 15.03 -22.44
C GLU A 101 0.71 15.35 -21.06
N CYS A 102 1.08 14.57 -20.03
CA CYS A 102 0.69 14.83 -18.65
C CYS A 102 1.16 16.21 -18.16
N ASN A 103 2.41 16.58 -18.47
CA ASN A 103 2.95 17.89 -18.12
C ASN A 103 2.25 19.03 -18.89
N TRP A 104 1.92 18.84 -20.18
CA TRP A 104 1.13 19.80 -20.96
C TRP A 104 -0.29 19.98 -20.42
N ALA A 105 -0.85 18.95 -19.77
CA ALA A 105 -2.13 19.04 -19.06
C ALA A 105 -2.04 19.78 -17.70
N GLY A 106 -0.84 20.26 -17.32
CA GLY A 106 -0.62 21.08 -16.12
C GLY A 106 -0.32 20.29 -14.84
N LYS A 107 0.06 19.01 -14.98
CA LYS A 107 0.44 18.13 -13.85
C LYS A 107 1.94 18.19 -13.56
N ASP A 108 2.33 17.91 -12.33
CA ASP A 108 3.74 17.96 -11.94
C ASP A 108 4.56 16.78 -12.49
N ILE A 109 5.65 17.08 -13.19
CA ILE A 109 6.47 16.07 -13.88
C ILE A 109 7.23 15.12 -12.94
N GLY A 110 7.46 15.55 -11.70
CA GLY A 110 8.23 14.83 -10.68
C GLY A 110 7.38 14.01 -9.73
N THR A 111 6.14 14.43 -9.46
CA THR A 111 5.27 13.80 -8.46
C THR A 111 4.01 13.17 -9.03
N GLU A 112 3.50 13.62 -10.17
CA GLU A 112 2.23 13.15 -10.75
C GLU A 112 2.42 12.42 -12.09
N CYS A 113 3.32 12.89 -12.95
CA CYS A 113 3.57 12.30 -14.28
C CYS A 113 4.54 11.11 -14.24
N MET A 114 4.28 10.17 -13.32
CA MET A 114 4.98 8.90 -13.19
C MET A 114 3.99 7.74 -13.34
N ASN A 115 4.51 6.52 -13.51
CA ASN A 115 3.65 5.34 -13.47
C ASN A 115 3.57 4.81 -12.04
N PHE A 116 2.42 4.95 -11.38
CA PHE A 116 2.20 4.39 -10.05
C PHE A 116 1.45 3.07 -10.19
N VAL A 117 2.09 1.96 -9.82
CA VAL A 117 1.47 0.63 -9.90
C VAL A 117 0.43 0.50 -8.78
N LYS A 118 -0.85 0.46 -9.15
CA LYS A 118 -1.98 0.41 -8.22
C LYS A 118 -2.58 -0.98 -8.08
N LEU A 119 -2.35 -1.84 -9.06
CA LEU A 119 -2.92 -3.19 -9.09
C LEU A 119 -1.85 -4.22 -9.44
N LEU A 120 -1.79 -5.27 -8.63
CA LEU A 120 -1.09 -6.52 -8.91
C LEU A 120 -2.06 -7.67 -8.65
N HIS A 121 -2.23 -8.54 -9.63
CA HIS A 121 -3.11 -9.69 -9.52
C HIS A 121 -2.51 -10.90 -10.22
N THR A 122 -2.78 -12.10 -9.71
CA THR A 122 -2.40 -13.35 -10.37
C THR A 122 -3.22 -13.54 -11.63
N TYR A 123 -2.57 -13.69 -12.79
CA TYR A 123 -3.29 -13.96 -14.04
C TYR A 123 -3.26 -15.45 -14.38
N ASN A 124 -2.06 -16.04 -14.39
CA ASN A 124 -1.86 -17.47 -14.57
C ASN A 124 -0.60 -17.92 -13.81
N HIS A 125 -0.20 -19.19 -13.96
CA HIS A 125 0.97 -19.72 -13.25
C HIS A 125 2.33 -19.13 -13.69
N THR A 126 2.39 -18.34 -14.77
CA THR A 126 3.64 -17.74 -15.28
C THR A 126 3.63 -16.23 -15.30
N HIS A 127 2.46 -15.60 -15.19
CA HIS A 127 2.27 -14.18 -15.39
C HIS A 127 1.37 -13.58 -14.29
N LEU A 128 1.74 -12.38 -13.91
CA LEU A 128 0.90 -11.48 -13.12
C LEU A 128 0.30 -10.41 -14.03
N LEU A 129 -0.92 -9.98 -13.73
CA LEU A 129 -1.46 -8.75 -14.26
C LEU A 129 -1.02 -7.59 -13.36
N ALA A 130 -0.31 -6.62 -13.93
CA ALA A 130 0.07 -5.38 -13.26
C ALA A 130 -0.61 -4.20 -13.97
N CYS A 131 -1.20 -3.27 -13.23
CA CYS A 131 -1.73 -2.02 -13.79
C CYS A 131 -1.24 -0.81 -13.00
N GLY A 132 -1.01 0.29 -13.71
CA GLY A 132 -0.61 1.56 -13.10
C GLY A 132 -1.13 2.76 -13.87
N THR A 133 -0.97 3.93 -13.24
CA THR A 133 -1.50 5.22 -13.72
C THR A 133 -0.89 5.67 -15.05
N GLY A 134 0.31 5.20 -15.38
CA GLY A 134 1.01 5.50 -16.63
C GLY A 134 1.12 6.99 -16.96
N ALA A 135 1.34 7.86 -15.96
CA ALA A 135 1.31 9.32 -16.10
C ALA A 135 -0.02 9.82 -16.70
N PHE A 136 -1.15 9.52 -16.05
CA PHE A 136 -2.51 9.82 -16.53
C PHE A 136 -2.88 9.10 -17.85
N HIS A 137 -2.13 8.05 -18.22
CA HIS A 137 -2.51 7.06 -19.23
C HIS A 137 -2.55 5.67 -18.59
N PRO A 138 -3.66 5.31 -17.91
CA PRO A 138 -3.85 4.01 -17.28
C PRO A 138 -3.46 2.87 -18.21
N THR A 139 -2.51 2.05 -17.78
CA THR A 139 -2.04 0.90 -18.56
C THR A 139 -1.88 -0.34 -17.72
N CYS A 140 -2.10 -1.47 -18.35
CA CYS A 140 -1.89 -2.78 -17.77
C CYS A 140 -0.86 -3.57 -18.58
N ALA A 141 -0.23 -4.55 -17.94
CA ALA A 141 0.69 -5.45 -18.59
C ALA A 141 0.73 -6.81 -17.89
N PHE A 142 1.07 -7.83 -18.67
CA PHE A 142 1.41 -9.14 -18.14
C PHE A 142 2.90 -9.19 -17.80
N VAL A 143 3.20 -9.39 -16.52
CA VAL A 143 4.56 -9.51 -15.99
C VAL A 143 4.89 -10.98 -15.83
N GLU A 144 5.87 -11.47 -16.59
CA GLU A 144 6.37 -12.83 -16.49
C GLU A 144 7.18 -13.01 -15.21
N VAL A 145 6.76 -13.98 -14.39
CA VAL A 145 7.37 -14.33 -13.11
C VAL A 145 8.03 -15.71 -13.10
N GLY A 146 7.87 -16.47 -14.19
CA GLY A 146 8.45 -17.80 -14.36
C GLY A 146 7.80 -18.87 -13.46
N HIS A 147 8.22 -20.12 -13.68
CA HIS A 147 7.72 -21.29 -12.93
C HIS A 147 8.65 -21.77 -11.80
N ARG A 148 9.94 -21.45 -11.85
CA ARG A 148 10.96 -22.04 -10.99
C ARG A 148 11.39 -21.11 -9.85
N LEU A 149 11.38 -21.64 -8.64
CA LEU A 149 11.87 -20.98 -7.41
C LEU A 149 13.35 -20.57 -7.50
N GLU A 150 14.15 -21.36 -8.21
CA GLU A 150 15.61 -21.22 -8.29
C GLU A 150 16.05 -20.09 -9.25
N GLU A 151 15.25 -19.81 -10.28
CA GLU A 151 15.48 -18.75 -11.27
C GLU A 151 14.27 -17.80 -11.35
N PRO A 152 14.08 -16.93 -10.35
CA PRO A 152 12.98 -15.97 -10.36
C PRO A 152 13.12 -15.00 -11.52
N MET A 153 12.07 -14.95 -12.35
CA MET A 153 11.94 -13.99 -13.45
C MET A 153 11.09 -12.81 -13.01
N LEU A 154 11.33 -11.65 -13.62
CA LEU A 154 10.48 -10.48 -13.49
C LEU A 154 10.67 -9.64 -14.74
N GLN A 155 9.91 -9.97 -15.78
CA GLN A 155 10.05 -9.36 -17.10
C GLN A 155 8.69 -8.95 -17.65
N LEU A 156 8.71 -7.96 -18.54
CA LEU A 156 7.53 -7.34 -19.13
C LEU A 156 7.88 -7.00 -20.57
N ASP A 157 6.98 -7.32 -21.49
CA ASP A 157 7.06 -6.85 -22.87
C ASP A 157 6.31 -5.52 -23.03
N ARG A 158 7.07 -4.43 -23.17
CA ARG A 158 6.51 -3.06 -23.34
C ARG A 158 5.71 -2.88 -24.63
N ARG A 159 5.81 -3.81 -25.59
CA ARG A 159 5.03 -3.77 -26.84
C ARG A 159 3.64 -4.38 -26.69
N LYS A 160 3.40 -5.10 -25.59
CA LYS A 160 2.13 -5.79 -25.29
C LYS A 160 1.39 -5.15 -24.11
N LEU A 161 1.50 -3.83 -23.98
CA LEU A 161 0.72 -3.08 -22.99
C LEU A 161 -0.77 -3.09 -23.39
N GLU A 162 -1.63 -3.28 -22.40
CA GLU A 162 -3.08 -3.19 -22.55
C GLU A 162 -3.60 -1.87 -22.01
N ASP A 163 -4.77 -1.45 -22.51
CA ASP A 163 -5.50 -0.32 -21.94
C ASP A 163 -5.93 -0.64 -20.49
N GLY A 164 -5.55 0.27 -19.58
CA GLY A 164 -5.84 0.17 -18.15
C GLY A 164 -7.09 0.94 -17.72
N LYS A 165 -7.78 1.62 -18.64
CA LYS A 165 -9.01 2.35 -18.33
C LYS A 165 -10.05 1.46 -17.65
N GLY A 166 -10.56 1.94 -16.51
CA GLY A 166 -11.51 1.19 -15.68
C GLY A 166 -10.90 0.08 -14.82
N LYS A 167 -9.62 -0.28 -15.03
CA LYS A 167 -8.87 -1.23 -14.19
C LYS A 167 -8.01 -0.53 -13.13
N THR A 168 -7.44 0.62 -13.47
CA THR A 168 -6.60 1.45 -12.58
C THR A 168 -6.99 2.93 -12.71
N PRO A 169 -6.88 3.74 -11.64
CA PRO A 169 -7.15 5.16 -11.71
C PRO A 169 -6.13 5.89 -12.60
N TYR A 170 -6.51 7.09 -13.03
CA TYR A 170 -5.65 8.05 -13.72
C TYR A 170 -4.73 8.78 -12.73
N ASP A 171 -5.31 9.23 -11.62
CA ASP A 171 -4.62 9.93 -10.54
C ASP A 171 -3.89 8.91 -9.64
N PRO A 172 -2.63 9.15 -9.27
CA PRO A 172 -1.96 8.37 -8.23
C PRO A 172 -2.51 8.56 -6.82
#